data_AF-A0A7X8AR54-F1
#
_entry.id   AF-A0A7X8AR54-F1
#
_cell.length_a   1.000
_cell.length_b   1.000
_cell.length_c   1.000
_cell.angle_alpha   90.00
_cell.angle_beta   90.00
_cell.angle_gamma   90.00
#
_symmetry.space_group_name_H-M   'P 1'
#
loop_
_entity.id
_entity.type
_entity.pdbx_description
1 polymer ?
#
loop_
_entity_poly.entity_id
_entity_poly.type
_entity_poly.pdbx_seq_one_letter_code
_entity_poly.pdbx_strand_id
1 'polypeptide(L)'
;ASEHINPAIAGDTVLYFRPDASYFAEGYDHLAAYFFVGGENQFVNLVEHQTGVYKVTAPTPAAPGGWEKVIFVSLKSATNAWEVDGLTNVLKQTPDLIYDGTKDMYDTTLGAWKTLGSLVSQTPTTAGISSEKVRIWVNRGGHYATEGYQYLLKAGDVHYTATGYEKALVTDDVYFAYFDVPLSALTGKNVDLVIVDTNLYFQVAVAGGPYAAQDNSKLWVVKQNMDETYSVTKGAVEGRIYNTFFAKVLEGYLTCSTSADNGYEAFNLVDTNFLPRAGEHWDMQGDLGGEHGVKIADYTSEEDYATGVREATPATDAYAKYVMMKSLYDAAHPSPEQFRINKVANNNIIYVLVIGMLFAIAAFGFVRFRKKANVA
;
A
#
# COMPACT_ATOMS: atom_id res chain seq x y z
N ALA A 1 49.96 -31.25 -2.90
CA ALA A 1 49.35 -30.05 -2.30
C ALA A 1 47.98 -29.92 -2.91
N SER A 2 46.94 -30.21 -2.14
CA SER A 2 45.56 -29.96 -2.56
C SER A 2 45.44 -28.45 -2.75
N GLU A 3 45.01 -28.01 -3.93
CA GLU A 3 44.71 -26.61 -4.20
C GLU A 3 43.55 -26.19 -3.29
N HIS A 4 43.89 -25.67 -2.11
CA HIS A 4 42.96 -24.94 -1.27
C HIS A 4 42.57 -23.69 -2.06
N ILE A 5 41.41 -23.77 -2.71
CA ILE A 5 40.71 -22.60 -3.24
C ILE A 5 40.59 -21.65 -2.06
N ASN A 6 41.21 -20.48 -2.16
CA ASN A 6 41.26 -19.41 -1.16
C ASN A 6 40.02 -19.46 -0.23
N PRO A 7 40.16 -19.81 1.07
CA PRO A 7 39.00 -19.93 1.95
C PRO A 7 38.24 -18.60 2.00
N ALA A 8 36.96 -18.68 1.65
CA ALA A 8 36.13 -17.50 1.40
C ALA A 8 35.37 -17.02 2.64
N ILE A 9 35.19 -17.90 3.65
CA ILE A 9 34.39 -17.60 4.83
C ILE A 9 35.32 -17.49 6.04
N ALA A 10 35.79 -16.27 6.32
CA ALA A 10 36.55 -15.99 7.52
C ALA A 10 35.73 -16.28 8.80
N GLY A 11 36.42 -16.49 9.92
CA GLY A 11 35.77 -16.48 11.23
C GLY A 11 34.98 -15.18 11.44
N ASP A 12 33.87 -15.28 12.17
CA ASP A 12 32.91 -14.19 12.43
C ASP A 12 32.16 -13.66 11.19
N THR A 13 32.35 -14.24 10.01
CA THR A 13 31.55 -13.91 8.83
C THR A 13 30.08 -14.20 9.13
N VAL A 14 29.24 -13.18 8.98
CA VAL A 14 27.79 -13.33 9.09
C VAL A 14 27.24 -13.77 7.74
N LEU A 15 26.52 -14.89 7.74
CA LEU A 15 25.80 -15.40 6.59
C LEU A 15 24.32 -15.53 6.93
N TYR A 16 23.49 -15.49 5.90
CA TYR A 16 22.06 -15.61 5.96
C TYR A 16 21.57 -16.74 5.08
N PHE A 17 20.42 -17.30 5.44
CA PHE A 17 19.80 -18.40 4.74
C PHE A 17 18.30 -18.19 4.65
N ARG A 18 17.77 -18.16 3.43
CA ARG A 18 16.34 -18.12 3.13
C ARG A 18 15.89 -19.48 2.59
N PRO A 19 15.39 -20.37 3.45
CA PRO A 19 14.82 -21.65 3.02
C PRO A 19 13.45 -21.47 2.38
N ASP A 20 13.17 -22.31 1.39
CA ASP A 20 11.82 -22.57 0.91
C ASP A 20 11.05 -23.48 1.89
N ALA A 21 9.73 -23.60 1.68
CA ALA A 21 8.83 -24.30 2.59
C ALA A 21 9.21 -25.77 2.87
N SER A 22 9.96 -26.43 1.98
CA SER A 22 10.30 -27.84 2.14
C SER A 22 11.38 -28.11 3.21
N TYR A 23 12.04 -27.07 3.73
CA TYR A 23 12.93 -27.20 4.89
C TYR A 23 12.16 -27.34 6.22
N PHE A 24 10.85 -27.06 6.23
CA PHE A 24 9.99 -27.11 7.41
C PHE A 24 9.02 -28.30 7.36
N ALA A 25 9.52 -29.46 6.90
CA ALA A 25 8.73 -30.68 6.78
C ALA A 25 8.37 -31.30 8.15
N GLU A 26 7.54 -32.34 8.14
CA GLU A 26 7.16 -33.07 9.37
C GLU A 26 8.40 -33.57 10.13
N GLY A 27 8.41 -33.33 11.45
CA GLY A 27 9.53 -33.65 12.31
C GLY A 27 10.67 -32.62 12.29
N TYR A 28 10.49 -31.45 11.66
CA TYR A 28 11.42 -30.33 11.74
C TYR A 28 11.59 -29.84 13.19
N ASP A 29 12.85 -29.66 13.60
CA ASP A 29 13.23 -29.06 14.88
C ASP A 29 13.88 -27.68 14.67
N HIS A 30 15.00 -27.61 13.95
CA HIS A 30 15.71 -26.36 13.71
C HIS A 30 16.56 -26.39 12.42
N LEU A 31 17.11 -25.21 12.07
CA LEU A 31 18.07 -25.03 10.99
C LEU A 31 19.50 -24.93 11.56
N ALA A 32 20.46 -25.57 10.89
CA ALA A 32 21.88 -25.46 11.22
C ALA A 32 22.75 -25.25 9.97
N ALA A 33 23.94 -24.71 10.16
CA ALA A 33 24.96 -24.55 9.12
C ALA A 33 26.13 -25.46 9.47
N TYR A 34 26.55 -26.28 8.51
CA TYR A 34 27.73 -27.12 8.59
C TYR A 34 28.86 -26.47 7.81
N PHE A 35 29.84 -25.91 8.52
CA PHE A 35 31.04 -25.34 7.93
C PHE A 35 32.15 -26.38 7.85
N PHE A 36 32.93 -26.37 6.77
CA PHE A 36 34.03 -27.32 6.60
C PHE A 36 35.18 -26.78 5.74
N VAL A 37 36.40 -27.22 6.07
CA VAL A 37 37.66 -26.93 5.38
C VAL A 37 38.59 -28.13 5.55
N GLY A 38 38.94 -28.77 4.42
CA GLY A 38 39.68 -30.04 4.47
C GLY A 38 39.00 -31.07 5.39
N GLY A 39 39.67 -31.46 6.49
CA GLY A 39 39.11 -32.39 7.49
C GLY A 39 38.45 -31.72 8.70
N GLU A 40 38.57 -30.40 8.84
CA GLU A 40 37.98 -29.63 9.93
C GLU A 40 36.52 -29.28 9.60
N ASN A 41 35.62 -29.39 10.57
CA ASN A 41 34.21 -29.09 10.38
C ASN A 41 33.49 -28.71 11.67
N GLN A 42 32.40 -27.95 11.54
CA GLN A 42 31.60 -27.52 12.67
C GLN A 42 30.15 -27.23 12.28
N PHE A 43 29.21 -27.70 13.10
CA PHE A 43 27.81 -27.27 13.04
C PHE A 43 27.57 -26.04 13.92
N VAL A 44 26.73 -25.12 13.43
CA VAL A 44 26.25 -23.95 14.17
C VAL A 44 24.76 -23.76 13.90
N ASN A 45 23.97 -23.56 14.95
CA ASN A 45 22.54 -23.28 14.82
C ASN A 45 22.33 -21.94 14.10
N LEU A 46 21.36 -21.89 13.20
CA LEU A 46 20.88 -20.62 12.70
C LEU A 46 19.86 -20.03 13.67
N VAL A 47 19.80 -18.71 13.71
CA VAL A 47 18.82 -17.96 14.48
C VAL A 47 17.98 -17.15 13.49
N GLU A 48 16.66 -17.14 13.66
CA GLU A 48 15.81 -16.32 12.78
C GLU A 48 16.22 -14.84 12.92
N HIS A 49 16.51 -14.22 11.78
CA HIS A 49 16.94 -12.82 11.70
C HIS A 49 15.80 -11.92 11.23
N GLN A 50 15.07 -12.40 10.21
CA GLN A 50 13.81 -11.85 9.75
C GLN A 50 12.92 -13.00 9.26
N THR A 51 11.64 -12.72 8.95
CA THR A 51 10.66 -13.74 8.60
C THR A 51 11.17 -14.54 7.41
N GLY A 52 11.39 -15.83 7.65
CA GLY A 52 11.89 -16.77 6.65
C GLY A 52 13.36 -16.55 6.25
N VAL A 53 14.13 -15.76 6.98
CA VAL A 53 15.59 -15.63 6.79
C VAL A 53 16.30 -15.80 8.13
N TYR A 54 17.27 -16.70 8.13
CA TYR A 54 17.97 -17.16 9.31
C TYR A 54 19.44 -16.77 9.19
N LYS A 55 20.01 -16.31 10.30
CA LYS A 55 21.39 -15.85 10.40
C LYS A 55 22.26 -16.92 11.05
N VAL A 56 23.50 -17.03 10.59
CA VAL A 56 24.58 -17.72 11.28
C VAL A 56 25.83 -16.85 11.28
N THR A 57 26.61 -16.94 12.36
CA THR A 57 27.96 -16.40 12.40
C THR A 57 28.92 -17.56 12.26
N ALA A 58 29.78 -17.52 11.24
CA ALA A 58 30.78 -18.54 11.00
C ALA A 58 31.73 -18.64 12.20
N PRO A 59 31.97 -19.83 12.76
CA PRO A 59 32.97 -20.00 13.81
C PRO A 59 34.37 -19.76 13.25
N THR A 60 35.37 -19.59 14.10
CA THR A 60 36.77 -19.46 13.64
C THR A 60 37.40 -20.85 13.49
N PRO A 61 37.82 -21.27 12.29
CA PRO A 61 38.53 -22.54 12.12
C PRO A 61 40.00 -22.43 12.56
N ALA A 62 40.62 -23.57 12.86
CA ALA A 62 42.05 -23.68 13.08
C ALA A 62 42.85 -23.52 11.77
N ALA A 63 42.26 -23.89 10.63
CA ALA A 63 42.87 -23.70 9.31
C ALA A 63 43.11 -22.20 9.00
N PRO A 64 44.35 -21.81 8.64
CA PRO A 64 44.66 -20.43 8.29
C PRO A 64 43.94 -20.05 6.99
N GLY A 65 42.93 -19.19 7.11
CA GLY A 65 42.21 -18.58 6.00
C GLY A 65 40.69 -18.68 6.07
N GLY A 66 40.12 -19.51 6.94
CA GLY A 66 38.66 -19.64 7.09
C GLY A 66 38.08 -20.94 6.54
N TRP A 67 36.76 -21.02 6.48
CA TRP A 67 36.05 -22.18 5.92
C TRP A 67 36.03 -22.13 4.40
N GLU A 68 36.13 -23.29 3.76
CA GLU A 68 36.03 -23.43 2.29
C GLU A 68 34.58 -23.43 1.84
N LYS A 69 33.71 -24.09 2.62
CA LYS A 69 32.32 -24.33 2.26
C LYS A 69 31.38 -24.31 3.46
N VAL A 70 30.11 -24.14 3.16
CA VAL A 70 29.00 -24.27 4.12
C VAL A 70 27.86 -25.09 3.50
N ILE A 71 27.17 -25.89 4.31
CA ILE A 71 25.89 -26.51 3.96
C ILE A 71 24.86 -26.03 4.96
N PHE A 72 23.74 -25.48 4.48
CA PHE A 72 22.59 -25.20 5.34
C PHE A 72 21.68 -26.42 5.39
N VAL A 73 21.27 -26.83 6.58
CA VAL A 73 20.49 -28.04 6.84
C VAL A 73 19.27 -27.75 7.68
N SER A 74 18.24 -28.57 7.49
CA SER A 74 17.09 -28.74 8.37
C SER A 74 17.23 -30.05 9.12
N LEU A 75 17.11 -30.02 10.46
CA LEU A 75 17.36 -31.16 11.34
C LEU A 75 16.08 -31.61 12.06
N LYS A 76 16.00 -32.91 12.36
CA LYS A 76 14.87 -33.57 13.06
C LYS A 76 14.96 -33.54 14.57
N SER A 77 16.15 -33.30 15.10
CA SER A 77 16.42 -33.33 16.54
C SER A 77 17.26 -32.13 16.93
N ALA A 78 17.23 -31.79 18.22
CA ALA A 78 18.03 -30.72 18.80
C ALA A 78 19.55 -30.94 18.70
N THR A 79 20.01 -32.13 18.28
CA THR A 79 21.43 -32.45 18.12
C THR A 79 21.92 -32.04 16.73
N ASN A 80 23.00 -31.27 16.71
CA ASN A 80 23.72 -30.91 15.50
C ASN A 80 24.60 -32.07 14.97
N ALA A 81 23.98 -32.98 14.21
CA ALA A 81 24.66 -34.12 13.61
C ALA A 81 23.95 -34.58 12.33
N TRP A 82 24.70 -35.24 11.43
CA TRP A 82 24.15 -35.88 10.23
C TRP A 82 23.21 -37.05 10.57
N GLU A 83 23.53 -37.79 11.64
CA GLU A 83 22.77 -38.93 12.14
C GLU A 83 22.65 -38.86 13.67
N VAL A 84 21.53 -39.34 14.21
CA VAL A 84 21.28 -39.51 15.65
C VAL A 84 20.71 -40.90 15.86
N ASP A 85 21.29 -41.66 16.79
CA ASP A 85 20.92 -43.06 17.09
C ASP A 85 20.88 -43.99 15.84
N GLY A 86 21.79 -43.75 14.88
CA GLY A 86 21.90 -44.53 13.65
C GLY A 86 20.81 -44.24 12.61
N LEU A 87 20.04 -43.16 12.79
CA LEU A 87 19.03 -42.69 11.85
C LEU A 87 19.41 -41.32 11.28
N THR A 88 19.06 -41.08 10.01
CA THR A 88 19.30 -39.80 9.35
C THR A 88 18.54 -38.67 10.05
N ASN A 89 19.31 -37.72 10.58
CA ASN A 89 18.80 -36.55 11.29
C ASN A 89 18.51 -35.37 10.36
N VAL A 90 19.14 -35.32 9.19
CA VAL A 90 18.90 -34.27 8.18
C VAL A 90 17.60 -34.54 7.41
N LEU A 91 16.69 -33.56 7.40
CA LEU A 91 15.49 -33.56 6.56
C LEU A 91 15.80 -33.05 5.15
N LYS A 92 16.53 -31.94 5.10
CA LYS A 92 16.88 -31.27 3.85
C LYS A 92 18.18 -30.50 4.01
N GLN A 93 18.89 -30.34 2.90
CA GLN A 93 20.15 -29.62 2.86
C GLN A 93 20.36 -28.91 1.53
N THR A 94 21.21 -27.89 1.55
CA THR A 94 21.79 -27.33 0.33
C THR A 94 22.87 -28.26 -0.23
N PRO A 95 23.34 -28.02 -1.46
CA PRO A 95 24.65 -28.50 -1.89
C PRO A 95 25.78 -27.91 -1.04
N ASP A 96 26.99 -28.38 -1.31
CA ASP A 96 28.26 -27.78 -0.90
C ASP A 96 28.37 -26.33 -1.42
N LEU A 97 28.07 -25.34 -0.58
CA LEU A 97 28.09 -23.94 -1.02
C LEU A 97 29.47 -23.34 -0.86
N ILE A 98 29.97 -22.72 -1.93
CA ILE A 98 31.14 -21.85 -1.91
C ILE A 98 30.62 -20.41 -1.81
N TYR A 99 31.01 -19.70 -0.76
CA TYR A 99 30.67 -18.29 -0.57
C TYR A 99 31.50 -17.42 -1.52
N ASP A 100 30.85 -16.48 -2.21
CA ASP A 100 31.51 -15.63 -3.20
C ASP A 100 32.23 -14.40 -2.59
N GLY A 101 32.11 -14.21 -1.27
CA GLY A 101 32.72 -13.09 -0.54
C GLY A 101 31.92 -11.78 -0.59
N THR A 102 30.81 -11.73 -1.33
CA THR A 102 30.08 -10.48 -1.62
C THR A 102 28.58 -10.55 -1.29
N LYS A 103 27.96 -11.71 -1.44
CA LYS A 103 26.51 -11.93 -1.27
C LYS A 103 26.27 -12.80 -0.05
N ASP A 104 25.83 -12.17 1.02
CA ASP A 104 25.76 -12.74 2.37
C ASP A 104 24.57 -13.68 2.63
N MET A 105 23.57 -13.77 1.74
CA MET A 105 22.41 -14.64 1.91
C MET A 105 22.30 -15.73 0.83
N TYR A 106 22.11 -16.99 1.21
CA TYR A 106 21.72 -18.05 0.26
C TYR A 106 20.21 -18.25 0.24
N ASP A 107 19.58 -18.18 -0.94
CA ASP A 107 18.14 -18.35 -1.13
C ASP A 107 17.87 -19.66 -1.89
N THR A 108 17.14 -20.60 -1.27
CA THR A 108 16.92 -21.92 -1.89
C THR A 108 15.90 -21.90 -3.02
N THR A 109 15.04 -20.87 -3.09
CA THR A 109 14.12 -20.70 -4.22
C THR A 109 14.88 -20.31 -5.48
N LEU A 110 15.93 -19.49 -5.32
CA LEU A 110 16.81 -19.09 -6.40
C LEU A 110 17.96 -20.09 -6.64
N GLY A 111 18.28 -20.91 -5.64
CA GLY A 111 19.44 -21.80 -5.66
C GLY A 111 20.77 -21.04 -5.76
N ALA A 112 20.83 -19.83 -5.19
CA ALA A 112 21.97 -18.94 -5.37
C ALA A 112 22.20 -17.99 -4.17
N TRP A 113 23.43 -17.49 -4.06
CA TRP A 113 23.78 -16.38 -3.16
C TRP A 113 23.20 -15.06 -3.69
N LYS A 114 22.68 -14.24 -2.78
CA LYS A 114 22.22 -12.86 -2.99
C LYS A 114 22.55 -11.98 -1.79
N THR A 115 22.61 -10.68 -1.99
CA THR A 115 22.74 -9.73 -0.88
C THR A 115 21.43 -9.69 -0.10
N LEU A 116 21.51 -9.69 1.22
CA LEU A 116 20.37 -9.42 2.09
C LEU A 116 19.78 -8.05 1.75
N GLY A 117 18.45 -7.97 1.66
CA GLY A 117 17.77 -6.68 1.44
C GLY A 117 18.16 -5.67 2.52
N SER A 118 18.08 -4.38 2.21
CA SER A 118 18.27 -3.34 3.24
C SER A 118 16.99 -3.13 4.03
N LEU A 119 17.13 -2.79 5.31
CA LEU A 119 16.00 -2.32 6.13
C LEU A 119 15.50 -0.98 5.57
N VAL A 120 14.19 -0.89 5.35
CA VAL A 120 13.55 0.33 4.83
C VAL A 120 12.89 1.06 5.99
N SER A 121 13.33 2.28 6.27
CA SER A 121 12.66 3.13 7.25
C SER A 121 11.28 3.56 6.76
N GLN A 122 10.29 3.49 7.65
CA GLN A 122 8.90 3.81 7.33
C GLN A 122 8.47 5.13 7.97
N THR A 123 7.67 5.89 7.24
CA THR A 123 6.92 7.05 7.73
C THR A 123 5.44 6.68 7.77
N PRO A 124 4.85 6.54 8.97
CA PRO A 124 3.42 6.26 9.10
C PRO A 124 2.58 7.35 8.43
N THR A 125 1.49 6.94 7.81
CA THR A 125 0.45 7.86 7.30
C THR A 125 -0.77 7.83 8.21
N THR A 126 -1.51 8.94 8.23
CA THR A 126 -2.76 9.08 9.01
C THR A 126 -3.92 9.21 8.05
N ALA A 127 -5.09 8.66 8.37
CA ALA A 127 -6.28 8.82 7.54
C ALA A 127 -6.78 10.28 7.52
N GLY A 128 -7.27 10.72 6.35
CA GLY A 128 -7.86 12.04 6.12
C GLY A 128 -7.06 12.88 5.12
N ILE A 129 -7.75 13.66 4.31
CA ILE A 129 -7.20 14.58 3.30
C ILE A 129 -7.47 16.01 3.72
N SER A 130 -6.67 16.98 3.28
CA SER A 130 -6.81 18.41 3.59
C SER A 130 -6.46 19.24 2.35
N SER A 131 -6.46 20.57 2.42
CA SER A 131 -6.00 21.41 1.30
C SER A 131 -4.56 21.09 0.84
N GLU A 132 -3.76 20.45 1.70
CA GLU A 132 -2.35 20.13 1.45
C GLU A 132 -2.06 18.62 1.41
N LYS A 133 -3.11 17.78 1.47
CA LYS A 133 -2.95 16.33 1.62
C LYS A 133 -3.92 15.58 0.73
N VAL A 134 -3.40 14.63 -0.05
CA VAL A 134 -4.13 13.90 -1.09
C VAL A 134 -4.11 12.40 -0.83
N ARG A 135 -5.05 11.67 -1.45
CA ARG A 135 -5.15 10.20 -1.37
C ARG A 135 -4.73 9.55 -2.68
N ILE A 136 -3.72 8.68 -2.66
CA ILE A 136 -3.33 7.84 -3.80
C ILE A 136 -3.88 6.43 -3.59
N TRP A 137 -4.48 5.86 -4.62
CA TRP A 137 -5.02 4.49 -4.62
C TRP A 137 -4.14 3.54 -5.43
N VAL A 138 -3.82 2.38 -4.86
CA VAL A 138 -2.97 1.37 -5.48
C VAL A 138 -3.69 0.02 -5.53
N ASN A 139 -3.85 -0.50 -6.74
CA ASN A 139 -4.15 -1.90 -7.00
C ASN A 139 -2.84 -2.67 -7.17
N ARG A 140 -2.60 -3.65 -6.30
CA ARG A 140 -1.40 -4.49 -6.28
C ARG A 140 -1.38 -5.56 -7.38
N GLY A 141 -2.47 -5.74 -8.13
CA GLY A 141 -2.55 -6.70 -9.23
C GLY A 141 -2.40 -8.16 -8.79
N GLY A 142 -2.68 -8.47 -7.53
CA GLY A 142 -2.44 -9.80 -6.93
C GLY A 142 -0.98 -10.06 -6.55
N HIS A 143 -0.04 -9.18 -6.87
CA HIS A 143 1.38 -9.35 -6.56
C HIS A 143 1.66 -8.94 -5.11
N TYR A 144 2.29 -9.82 -4.33
CA TYR A 144 2.63 -9.55 -2.92
C TYR A 144 1.44 -9.04 -2.09
N ALA A 145 0.23 -9.49 -2.44
CA ALA A 145 -1.02 -9.08 -1.81
C ALA A 145 -1.42 -10.01 -0.64
N THR A 146 -0.43 -10.52 0.10
CA THR A 146 -0.60 -11.41 1.25
C THR A 146 -0.12 -10.76 2.53
N GLU A 147 -0.42 -11.35 3.69
CA GLU A 147 -0.03 -10.81 5.00
C GLU A 147 1.50 -10.76 5.24
N GLY A 148 2.28 -11.48 4.42
CA GLY A 148 3.75 -11.51 4.51
C GLY A 148 4.47 -10.28 3.95
N TYR A 149 3.73 -9.34 3.34
CA TYR A 149 4.34 -8.20 2.63
C TYR A 149 3.58 -6.91 2.84
N GLN A 150 4.30 -5.80 2.74
CA GLN A 150 3.75 -4.45 2.81
C GLN A 150 4.19 -3.62 1.60
N TYR A 151 3.25 -2.86 1.05
CA TYR A 151 3.52 -1.85 0.03
C TYR A 151 3.75 -0.50 0.70
N LEU A 152 4.85 0.15 0.34
CA LEU A 152 5.20 1.50 0.74
C LEU A 152 5.16 2.41 -0.48
N LEU A 153 4.59 3.60 -0.33
CA LEU A 153 4.68 4.65 -1.34
C LEU A 153 5.98 5.40 -1.11
N LYS A 154 6.92 5.34 -2.06
CA LYS A 154 8.19 6.04 -1.98
C LYS A 154 8.10 7.36 -2.74
N ALA A 155 8.23 8.49 -2.06
CA ALA A 155 8.28 9.80 -2.70
C ALA A 155 9.64 10.48 -2.43
N GLY A 156 10.50 10.54 -3.46
CA GLY A 156 11.92 10.82 -3.26
C GLY A 156 12.59 9.72 -2.43
N ASP A 157 13.08 10.06 -1.24
CA ASP A 157 13.75 9.12 -0.32
C ASP A 157 12.87 8.68 0.86
N VAL A 158 11.64 9.19 0.96
CA VAL A 158 10.72 8.88 2.07
C VAL A 158 9.79 7.74 1.67
N HIS A 159 9.64 6.74 2.54
CA HIS A 159 8.75 5.59 2.33
C HIS A 159 7.55 5.69 3.27
N TYR A 160 6.37 5.91 2.71
CA TYR A 160 5.12 6.05 3.44
C TYR A 160 4.40 4.70 3.56
N THR A 161 3.94 4.36 4.77
CA THR A 161 3.09 3.17 4.95
C THR A 161 1.71 3.41 4.32
N ALA A 162 1.06 2.34 3.88
CA ALA A 162 -0.35 2.40 3.51
C ALA A 162 -1.16 2.92 4.71
N THR A 163 -2.05 3.87 4.43
CA THR A 163 -2.98 4.41 5.42
C THR A 163 -4.07 3.40 5.74
N GLY A 164 -4.47 2.63 4.75
CA GLY A 164 -5.40 1.54 4.91
C GLY A 164 -5.61 0.76 3.62
N TYR A 165 -6.53 -0.18 3.70
CA TYR A 165 -6.94 -1.04 2.59
C TYR A 165 -8.47 -1.03 2.52
N GLU A 166 -9.01 -0.92 1.31
CA GLU A 166 -10.45 -0.91 1.08
C GLU A 166 -10.83 -2.03 0.10
N LYS A 167 -11.89 -2.78 0.42
CA LYS A 167 -12.39 -3.83 -0.46
C LYS A 167 -13.01 -3.18 -1.69
N ALA A 168 -12.37 -3.31 -2.84
CA ALA A 168 -12.70 -2.50 -4.01
C ALA A 168 -13.60 -3.24 -5.00
N LEU A 169 -13.21 -4.44 -5.41
CA LEU A 169 -13.90 -5.22 -6.44
C LEU A 169 -14.81 -6.28 -5.83
N VAL A 170 -15.97 -6.49 -6.44
CA VAL A 170 -16.96 -7.51 -6.03
C VAL A 170 -16.45 -8.93 -6.29
N THR A 171 -15.51 -9.09 -7.21
CA THR A 171 -14.84 -10.35 -7.51
C THR A 171 -13.55 -10.49 -6.67
N ASP A 172 -13.26 -11.71 -6.24
CA ASP A 172 -11.95 -12.16 -5.76
C ASP A 172 -11.36 -11.47 -4.52
N ASP A 173 -12.20 -10.96 -3.60
CA ASP A 173 -11.77 -10.33 -2.34
C ASP A 173 -10.59 -9.35 -2.51
N VAL A 174 -10.65 -8.51 -3.55
CA VAL A 174 -9.55 -7.61 -3.89
C VAL A 174 -9.59 -6.34 -3.05
N TYR A 175 -8.53 -6.10 -2.28
CA TYR A 175 -8.33 -4.90 -1.48
C TYR A 175 -7.29 -3.96 -2.12
N PHE A 176 -7.70 -2.73 -2.39
CA PHE A 176 -6.79 -1.67 -2.84
C PHE A 176 -6.19 -0.95 -1.62
N ALA A 177 -4.88 -0.72 -1.66
CA ALA A 177 -4.21 0.10 -0.67
C ALA A 177 -4.47 1.58 -0.98
N TYR A 178 -4.55 2.42 0.05
CA TYR A 178 -4.52 3.86 -0.13
C TYR A 178 -3.51 4.54 0.78
N PHE A 179 -3.00 5.67 0.30
CA PHE A 179 -1.98 6.47 0.96
C PHE A 179 -2.45 7.91 1.03
N ASP A 180 -2.66 8.42 2.24
CA ASP A 180 -2.99 9.81 2.50
C ASP A 180 -1.69 10.56 2.84
N VAL A 181 -1.18 11.32 1.87
CA VAL A 181 0.17 11.90 1.92
C VAL A 181 0.16 13.40 1.59
N PRO A 182 1.07 14.20 2.18
CA PRO A 182 1.17 15.61 1.85
C PRO A 182 1.48 15.84 0.37
N LEU A 183 0.79 16.77 -0.28
CA LEU A 183 1.02 17.13 -1.68
C LEU A 183 2.46 17.63 -1.90
N SER A 184 3.00 18.37 -0.93
CA SER A 184 4.41 18.81 -0.92
C SER A 184 5.42 17.66 -0.89
N ALA A 185 5.03 16.47 -0.43
CA ALA A 185 5.88 15.29 -0.47
C ALA A 185 5.97 14.70 -1.89
N LEU A 186 4.96 14.93 -2.75
CA LEU A 186 4.83 14.35 -4.08
C LEU A 186 5.32 15.29 -5.19
N THR A 187 4.95 16.56 -5.11
CA THR A 187 5.18 17.53 -6.19
C THR A 187 6.66 17.65 -6.56
N GLY A 188 6.96 17.42 -7.84
CA GLY A 188 8.32 17.50 -8.38
C GLY A 188 9.21 16.30 -8.05
N LYS A 189 8.66 15.21 -7.49
CA LYS A 189 9.41 14.00 -7.17
C LYS A 189 8.95 12.81 -8.00
N ASN A 190 9.84 11.83 -8.12
CA ASN A 190 9.46 10.48 -8.51
C ASN A 190 8.71 9.82 -7.35
N VAL A 191 7.61 9.17 -7.69
CA VAL A 191 6.78 8.44 -6.75
C VAL A 191 6.71 6.99 -7.22
N ASP A 192 7.39 6.13 -6.48
CA ASP A 192 7.52 4.71 -6.74
C ASP A 192 6.77 3.91 -5.67
N LEU A 193 6.67 2.59 -5.86
CA LEU A 193 6.26 1.69 -4.79
C LEU A 193 7.45 0.82 -4.38
N VAL A 194 7.56 0.55 -3.09
CA VAL A 194 8.55 -0.37 -2.54
C VAL A 194 7.81 -1.46 -1.78
N ILE A 195 8.17 -2.71 -2.02
CA ILE A 195 7.62 -3.86 -1.33
C ILE A 195 8.64 -4.31 -0.30
N VAL A 196 8.20 -4.43 0.95
CA VAL A 196 8.99 -4.95 2.07
C VAL A 196 8.31 -6.18 2.67
N ASP A 197 9.09 -7.02 3.35
CA ASP A 197 8.53 -8.09 4.17
C ASP A 197 8.01 -7.56 5.53
N THR A 198 7.46 -8.46 6.35
CA THR A 198 6.94 -8.16 7.69
C THR A 198 7.96 -7.54 8.63
N ASN A 199 9.26 -7.68 8.36
CA ASN A 199 10.35 -7.09 9.14
C ASN A 199 11.02 -5.92 8.44
N LEU A 200 10.34 -5.34 7.44
CA LEU A 200 10.71 -4.10 6.74
C LEU A 200 11.92 -4.23 5.82
N TYR A 201 12.31 -5.45 5.46
CA TYR A 201 13.40 -5.65 4.52
C TYR A 201 12.92 -5.51 3.08
N PHE A 202 13.67 -4.72 2.32
CA PHE A 202 13.43 -4.51 0.90
C PHE A 202 13.35 -5.82 0.13
N GLN A 203 12.28 -5.99 -0.65
CA GLN A 203 12.11 -7.10 -1.58
C GLN A 203 12.17 -6.62 -3.03
N VAL A 204 11.34 -5.62 -3.38
CA VAL A 204 11.13 -5.19 -4.76
C VAL A 204 10.89 -3.68 -4.81
N ALA A 205 11.40 -3.03 -5.86
CA ALA A 205 11.03 -1.68 -6.24
C ALA A 205 10.14 -1.73 -7.50
N VAL A 206 9.07 -0.95 -7.51
CA VAL A 206 8.14 -0.80 -8.63
C VAL A 206 8.22 0.64 -9.10
N ALA A 207 8.71 0.85 -10.32
CA ALA A 207 8.88 2.18 -10.86
C ALA A 207 7.52 2.83 -11.17
N GLY A 208 7.26 4.02 -10.61
CA GLY A 208 6.04 4.80 -10.85
C GLY A 208 6.28 6.13 -11.58
N GLY A 209 7.50 6.65 -11.53
CA GLY A 209 7.91 7.85 -12.29
C GLY A 209 7.50 9.18 -11.64
N PRO A 210 7.68 10.32 -12.35
CA PRO A 210 7.38 11.63 -11.80
C PRO A 210 5.88 11.79 -11.51
N TYR A 211 5.55 12.34 -10.35
CA TYR A 211 4.17 12.69 -10.02
C TYR A 211 3.71 13.88 -10.85
N ALA A 212 2.61 13.69 -11.60
CA ALA A 212 1.91 14.76 -12.27
C ALA A 212 0.66 15.16 -11.47
N ALA A 213 0.23 16.42 -11.62
CA ALA A 213 -1.03 16.88 -11.05
C ALA A 213 -2.17 15.92 -11.46
N GLN A 214 -3.11 15.70 -10.54
CA GLN A 214 -4.27 14.80 -10.69
C GLN A 214 -3.94 13.31 -10.83
N ASP A 215 -2.69 12.88 -10.67
CA ASP A 215 -2.37 11.44 -10.69
C ASP A 215 -3.02 10.67 -9.53
N ASN A 216 -3.38 11.36 -8.44
CA ASN A 216 -4.15 10.78 -7.34
C ASN A 216 -5.64 10.54 -7.72
N SER A 217 -6.11 11.12 -8.83
CA SER A 217 -7.42 10.87 -9.44
C SER A 217 -7.42 9.73 -10.45
N LYS A 218 -6.39 8.88 -10.41
CA LYS A 218 -6.26 7.64 -11.19
C LYS A 218 -5.96 6.49 -10.24
N LEU A 219 -6.38 5.28 -10.59
CA LEU A 219 -5.94 4.06 -9.93
C LEU A 219 -4.52 3.72 -10.40
N TRP A 220 -3.60 3.49 -9.47
CA TRP A 220 -2.25 3.03 -9.76
C TRP A 220 -2.23 1.51 -9.72
N VAL A 221 -2.07 0.88 -10.88
CA VAL A 221 -2.09 -0.57 -11.03
C VAL A 221 -0.67 -1.07 -11.22
N VAL A 222 -0.22 -1.92 -10.30
CA VAL A 222 1.05 -2.64 -10.40
C VAL A 222 0.91 -3.73 -11.46
N LYS A 223 1.82 -3.75 -12.42
CA LYS A 223 1.91 -4.78 -13.45
C LYS A 223 3.29 -5.41 -13.45
N GLN A 224 3.32 -6.73 -13.63
CA GLN A 224 4.55 -7.43 -13.98
C GLN A 224 4.80 -7.31 -15.48
N ASN A 225 6.00 -6.87 -15.84
CA ASN A 225 6.47 -6.75 -17.21
C ASN A 225 7.00 -8.12 -17.71
N MET A 226 7.23 -8.24 -19.02
CA MET A 226 7.73 -9.48 -19.62
C MET A 226 9.15 -9.86 -19.16
N ASP A 227 9.93 -8.89 -18.68
CA ASP A 227 11.27 -9.07 -18.13
C ASP A 227 11.29 -9.30 -16.61
N GLU A 228 10.15 -9.69 -16.04
CA GLU A 228 9.93 -9.92 -14.61
C GLU A 228 10.12 -8.68 -13.71
N THR A 229 10.34 -7.50 -14.29
CA THR A 229 10.29 -6.24 -13.54
C THR A 229 8.86 -5.79 -13.28
N TYR A 230 8.68 -4.84 -12.37
CA TYR A 230 7.36 -4.30 -12.05
C TYR A 230 7.28 -2.82 -12.41
N SER A 231 6.12 -2.41 -12.96
CA SER A 231 5.81 -1.02 -13.28
C SER A 231 4.44 -0.62 -12.75
N VAL A 232 4.22 0.68 -12.61
CA VAL A 232 2.89 1.24 -12.35
C VAL A 232 2.27 1.76 -13.64
N THR A 233 1.04 1.35 -13.90
CA THR A 233 0.15 2.01 -14.86
C THR A 233 -0.90 2.82 -14.11
N LYS A 234 -1.27 4.00 -14.61
CA LYS A 234 -2.24 4.89 -13.97
C LYS A 234 -3.47 4.99 -14.86
N GLY A 235 -4.66 4.63 -14.35
CA GLY A 235 -5.87 4.61 -15.17
C GLY A 235 -7.15 4.37 -14.38
N ALA A 236 -8.13 3.77 -15.04
CA ALA A 236 -9.43 3.47 -14.46
C ALA A 236 -9.44 2.13 -13.70
N VAL A 237 -10.35 2.02 -12.74
CA VAL A 237 -10.76 0.76 -12.13
C VAL A 237 -11.46 -0.08 -13.19
N GLU A 238 -11.04 -1.34 -13.32
CA GLU A 238 -11.68 -2.31 -14.21
C GLU A 238 -12.51 -3.30 -13.39
N GLY A 239 -13.78 -3.46 -13.77
CA GLY A 239 -14.73 -4.39 -13.14
C GLY A 239 -15.67 -3.73 -12.14
N ARG A 240 -16.62 -4.53 -11.65
CA ARG A 240 -17.68 -4.09 -10.73
C ARG A 240 -17.14 -3.79 -9.34
N ILE A 241 -17.47 -2.61 -8.82
CA ILE A 241 -16.98 -2.12 -7.52
C ILE A 241 -18.02 -2.20 -6.39
N TYR A 242 -17.58 -2.17 -5.14
CA TYR A 242 -18.45 -1.91 -3.99
C TYR A 242 -18.75 -0.40 -3.84
N ASN A 243 -19.97 -0.06 -3.42
CA ASN A 243 -20.35 1.32 -3.08
C ASN A 243 -19.51 1.92 -1.94
N THR A 244 -19.10 1.10 -0.97
CA THR A 244 -18.23 1.53 0.14
C THR A 244 -16.85 1.98 -0.36
N PHE A 245 -16.30 1.32 -1.39
CA PHE A 245 -15.05 1.72 -2.01
C PHE A 245 -15.18 3.09 -2.68
N PHE A 246 -16.19 3.30 -3.53
CA PHE A 246 -16.35 4.60 -4.17
C PHE A 246 -16.66 5.73 -3.16
N ALA A 247 -17.45 5.44 -2.13
CA ALA A 247 -17.65 6.37 -1.02
C ALA A 247 -16.33 6.72 -0.33
N LYS A 248 -15.44 5.74 -0.13
CA LYS A 248 -14.08 5.96 0.40
C LYS A 248 -13.19 6.74 -0.56
N VAL A 249 -13.36 6.60 -1.89
CA VAL A 249 -12.70 7.45 -2.87
C VAL A 249 -13.14 8.90 -2.70
N LEU A 250 -14.45 9.16 -2.55
CA LEU A 250 -14.99 10.51 -2.33
C LEU A 250 -14.51 11.16 -1.03
N GLU A 251 -14.23 10.37 0.02
CA GLU A 251 -13.55 10.89 1.22
C GLU A 251 -12.15 11.46 0.93
N GLY A 252 -11.54 11.13 -0.21
CA GLY A 252 -10.25 11.64 -0.67
C GLY A 252 -10.30 13.04 -1.30
N TYR A 253 -11.49 13.65 -1.42
CA TYR A 253 -11.69 14.92 -2.12
C TYR A 253 -12.46 15.95 -1.27
N LEU A 254 -12.21 17.22 -1.55
CA LEU A 254 -12.78 18.40 -0.94
C LEU A 254 -13.88 18.96 -1.84
N THR A 255 -15.12 18.98 -1.34
CA THR A 255 -16.30 19.27 -2.15
C THR A 255 -16.27 20.65 -2.80
N CYS A 256 -15.90 21.69 -2.06
CA CYS A 256 -15.96 23.09 -2.53
C CYS A 256 -14.61 23.67 -2.98
N SER A 257 -13.53 22.89 -2.94
CA SER A 257 -12.19 23.36 -3.31
C SER A 257 -12.00 23.37 -4.84
N THR A 258 -11.39 24.43 -5.37
CA THR A 258 -10.94 24.51 -6.78
C THR A 258 -9.65 23.74 -7.06
N SER A 259 -9.13 22.98 -6.11
CA SER A 259 -7.91 22.20 -6.29
C SER A 259 -8.08 21.15 -7.39
N ALA A 260 -7.19 21.16 -8.38
CA ALA A 260 -7.18 20.14 -9.45
C ALA A 260 -6.77 18.75 -8.94
N ASP A 261 -6.04 18.66 -7.83
CA ASP A 261 -5.59 17.40 -7.25
C ASP A 261 -6.67 16.76 -6.38
N ASN A 262 -7.30 17.52 -5.49
CA ASN A 262 -8.24 16.97 -4.51
C ASN A 262 -9.49 17.82 -4.27
N GLY A 263 -9.84 18.72 -5.19
CA GLY A 263 -11.07 19.51 -5.18
C GLY A 263 -12.11 19.03 -6.18
N TYR A 264 -13.14 19.83 -6.45
CA TYR A 264 -14.15 19.52 -7.48
C TYR A 264 -13.57 19.59 -8.90
N GLU A 265 -12.49 20.32 -9.12
CA GLU A 265 -11.76 20.36 -10.40
C GLU A 265 -11.20 18.99 -10.81
N ALA A 266 -11.00 18.09 -9.84
CA ALA A 266 -10.61 16.70 -10.10
C ALA A 266 -11.79 15.80 -10.54
N PHE A 267 -13.03 16.27 -10.44
CA PHE A 267 -14.24 15.43 -10.51
C PHE A 267 -14.32 14.58 -11.77
N ASN A 268 -14.05 15.14 -12.95
CA ASN A 268 -14.13 14.39 -14.20
C ASN A 268 -13.21 13.16 -14.22
N LEU A 269 -12.00 13.28 -13.65
CA LEU A 269 -11.08 12.15 -13.53
C LEU A 269 -11.53 11.17 -12.45
N VAL A 270 -12.09 11.65 -11.34
CA VAL A 270 -12.67 10.78 -10.31
C VAL A 270 -13.82 9.94 -10.86
N ASP A 271 -14.76 10.57 -11.57
CA ASP A 271 -15.90 9.89 -12.19
C ASP A 271 -15.43 8.88 -13.24
N THR A 272 -14.49 9.28 -14.10
CA THR A 272 -13.99 8.42 -15.19
C THR A 272 -13.17 7.24 -14.68
N ASN A 273 -12.31 7.46 -13.68
CA ASN A 273 -11.33 6.46 -13.26
C ASN A 273 -11.80 5.60 -12.08
N PHE A 274 -12.69 6.07 -11.23
CA PHE A 274 -13.10 5.32 -10.03
C PHE A 274 -14.57 4.87 -10.04
N LEU A 275 -15.40 5.34 -10.98
CA LEU A 275 -16.81 4.96 -11.09
C LEU A 275 -17.09 4.25 -12.42
N PRO A 276 -16.76 2.95 -12.54
CA PRO A 276 -16.95 2.20 -13.77
C PRO A 276 -18.43 2.16 -14.19
N ARG A 277 -18.66 2.05 -15.51
CA ARG A 277 -19.98 2.07 -16.13
C ARG A 277 -20.28 0.75 -16.84
N ALA A 278 -21.48 0.22 -16.66
CA ALA A 278 -22.04 -0.88 -17.42
C ALA A 278 -23.21 -0.35 -18.25
N GLY A 279 -22.93 0.08 -19.48
CA GLY A 279 -23.88 0.87 -20.27
C GLY A 279 -24.10 2.25 -19.64
N GLU A 280 -25.36 2.63 -19.41
CA GLU A 280 -25.72 3.91 -18.79
C GLU A 280 -25.70 3.88 -17.25
N HIS A 281 -25.51 2.70 -16.65
CA HIS A 281 -25.56 2.51 -15.20
C HIS A 281 -24.17 2.45 -14.58
N TRP A 282 -24.08 2.80 -13.29
CA TRP A 282 -22.88 2.53 -12.49
C TRP A 282 -22.70 1.03 -12.31
N ASP A 283 -21.50 0.54 -12.63
CA ASP A 283 -21.14 -0.85 -12.37
C ASP A 283 -20.69 -1.02 -10.92
N MET A 284 -21.68 -0.92 -10.02
CA MET A 284 -21.47 -0.87 -8.58
C MET A 284 -22.44 -1.82 -7.86
N GLN A 285 -22.00 -2.39 -6.76
CA GLN A 285 -22.84 -3.14 -5.84
C GLN A 285 -23.23 -2.26 -4.65
N GLY A 286 -24.55 -2.16 -4.42
CA GLY A 286 -25.12 -1.32 -3.38
C GLY A 286 -25.41 0.11 -3.84
N ASP A 287 -26.12 0.86 -3.00
CA ASP A 287 -26.51 2.24 -3.27
C ASP A 287 -25.52 3.22 -2.66
N LEU A 288 -25.15 4.28 -3.40
CA LEU A 288 -24.22 5.28 -2.87
C LEU A 288 -24.86 6.20 -1.83
N GLY A 289 -26.17 6.44 -1.93
CA GLY A 289 -26.91 7.34 -1.05
C GLY A 289 -28.31 6.85 -0.72
N GLY A 290 -29.05 7.64 0.05
CA GLY A 290 -30.39 7.29 0.52
C GLY A 290 -30.41 6.64 1.91
N GLU A 291 -31.54 6.03 2.27
CA GLU A 291 -31.75 5.42 3.60
C GLU A 291 -30.79 4.26 3.90
N HIS A 292 -30.40 3.52 2.86
CA HIS A 292 -29.43 2.42 2.93
C HIS A 292 -28.09 2.75 2.25
N GLY A 293 -27.87 4.02 1.92
CA GLY A 293 -26.64 4.49 1.28
C GLY A 293 -25.46 4.61 2.25
N VAL A 294 -24.29 4.90 1.70
CA VAL A 294 -23.06 5.02 2.49
C VAL A 294 -22.95 6.41 3.09
N LYS A 295 -22.69 6.47 4.40
CA LYS A 295 -22.29 7.71 5.09
C LYS A 295 -20.77 7.75 5.23
N ILE A 296 -20.19 8.90 4.97
CA ILE A 296 -18.75 9.14 5.00
C ILE A 296 -18.40 10.26 5.97
N ALA A 297 -17.18 10.23 6.50
CA ALA A 297 -16.66 11.34 7.29
C ALA A 297 -16.21 12.45 6.34
N ASP A 298 -16.90 13.58 6.38
CA ASP A 298 -16.53 14.75 5.60
C ASP A 298 -16.35 16.01 6.47
N TYR A 299 -16.09 17.13 5.81
CA TYR A 299 -15.91 18.43 6.43
C TYR A 299 -17.24 19.16 6.63
N THR A 300 -17.40 19.75 7.82
CA THR A 300 -18.56 20.58 8.14
C THR A 300 -18.54 21.96 7.48
N SER A 301 -17.33 22.46 7.17
CA SER A 301 -17.13 23.75 6.51
C SER A 301 -15.84 23.76 5.67
N GLU A 302 -15.70 24.74 4.78
CA GLU A 302 -14.47 24.93 3.99
C GLU A 302 -13.28 25.37 4.85
N GLU A 303 -13.52 26.09 5.95
CA GLU A 303 -12.46 26.51 6.88
C GLU A 303 -11.74 25.31 7.49
N ASP A 304 -12.46 24.20 7.68
CA ASP A 304 -11.94 22.96 8.23
C ASP A 304 -10.96 22.25 7.26
N TYR A 305 -10.97 22.60 5.96
CA TYR A 305 -10.06 21.99 4.98
C TYR A 305 -8.59 22.24 5.31
N ALA A 306 -8.27 23.37 5.95
CA ALA A 306 -6.92 23.72 6.36
C ALA A 306 -6.49 22.99 7.64
N THR A 307 -7.43 22.76 8.56
CA THR A 307 -7.15 22.14 9.87
C THR A 307 -7.19 20.61 9.83
N GLY A 308 -7.86 20.04 8.83
CA GLY A 308 -8.04 18.60 8.74
C GLY A 308 -9.18 18.06 9.61
N VAL A 309 -9.99 18.92 10.23
CA VAL A 309 -11.03 18.53 11.18
C VAL A 309 -12.27 18.03 10.43
N ARG A 310 -12.57 16.74 10.56
CA ARG A 310 -13.72 16.10 9.91
C ARG A 310 -14.78 15.73 10.94
N GLU A 311 -15.96 15.36 10.44
CA GLU A 311 -16.99 14.68 11.21
C GLU A 311 -16.39 13.50 12.00
N ALA A 312 -16.50 13.54 13.33
CA ALA A 312 -16.02 12.46 14.19
C ALA A 312 -16.80 11.14 13.99
N THR A 313 -18.06 11.26 13.56
CA THR A 313 -18.92 10.15 13.16
C THR A 313 -19.38 10.40 11.72
N PRO A 314 -19.14 9.46 10.78
CA PRO A 314 -19.61 9.59 9.40
C PRO A 314 -21.11 9.91 9.32
N ALA A 315 -21.46 11.08 8.79
CA ALA A 315 -22.85 11.54 8.69
C ALA A 315 -23.19 12.11 7.31
N THR A 316 -22.19 12.56 6.55
CA THR A 316 -22.36 13.05 5.19
C THR A 316 -22.77 11.93 4.23
N ASP A 317 -23.83 12.15 3.45
CA ASP A 317 -24.29 11.22 2.41
C ASP A 317 -23.34 11.24 1.20
N ALA A 318 -22.79 10.08 0.82
CA ALA A 318 -21.79 9.99 -0.24
C ALA A 318 -22.36 10.39 -1.62
N TYR A 319 -23.62 10.07 -1.90
CA TYR A 319 -24.27 10.48 -3.15
C TYR A 319 -24.50 12.00 -3.18
N ALA A 320 -24.92 12.60 -2.08
CA ALA A 320 -25.06 14.06 -1.98
C ALA A 320 -23.73 14.77 -2.26
N LYS A 321 -22.62 14.25 -1.71
CA LYS A 321 -21.27 14.76 -2.01
C LYS A 321 -20.93 14.62 -3.50
N TYR A 322 -21.13 13.45 -4.08
CA TYR A 322 -20.88 13.20 -5.51
C TYR A 322 -21.65 14.21 -6.39
N VAL A 323 -22.95 14.40 -6.14
CA VAL A 323 -23.79 15.33 -6.91
C VAL A 323 -23.30 16.77 -6.76
N MET A 324 -22.90 17.18 -5.55
CA MET A 324 -22.39 18.53 -5.30
C MET A 324 -21.08 18.77 -6.06
N MET A 325 -20.12 17.84 -5.99
CA MET A 325 -18.86 17.94 -6.73
C MET A 325 -19.10 18.00 -8.24
N LYS A 326 -19.99 17.16 -8.77
CA LYS A 326 -20.39 17.20 -10.19
C LYS A 326 -20.97 18.55 -10.57
N SER A 327 -21.90 19.06 -9.77
CA SER A 327 -22.59 20.34 -10.02
C SER A 327 -21.61 21.51 -10.06
N LEU A 328 -20.64 21.55 -9.14
CA LEU A 328 -19.60 22.57 -9.12
C LEU A 328 -18.66 22.45 -10.33
N TYR A 329 -18.25 21.24 -10.68
CA TYR A 329 -17.43 20.98 -11.86
C TYR A 329 -18.12 21.43 -13.16
N ASP A 330 -19.38 21.03 -13.36
CA ASP A 330 -20.18 21.40 -14.53
C ASP A 330 -20.43 22.92 -14.59
N ALA A 331 -20.60 23.58 -13.44
CA ALA A 331 -20.75 25.03 -13.36
C ALA A 331 -19.46 25.78 -13.75
N ALA A 332 -18.29 25.21 -13.41
CA ALA A 332 -16.98 25.71 -13.84
C ALA A 332 -16.67 25.39 -15.31
N HIS A 333 -17.20 24.29 -15.85
CA HIS A 333 -16.98 23.80 -17.21
C HIS A 333 -18.29 23.66 -18.01
N PRO A 334 -19.05 24.76 -18.20
CA PRO A 334 -20.33 24.70 -18.89
C PRO A 334 -20.15 24.22 -20.33
N SER A 335 -20.88 23.17 -20.70
CA SER A 335 -20.93 22.74 -22.10
C SER A 335 -21.55 23.83 -23.00
N PRO A 336 -21.27 23.85 -24.31
CA PRO A 336 -21.90 24.79 -25.23
C PRO A 336 -23.44 24.73 -25.24
N GLU A 337 -24.04 23.58 -24.94
CA GLU A 337 -25.50 23.43 -24.76
C GLU A 337 -25.98 23.96 -23.40
N GLN A 338 -25.20 23.80 -22.34
CA GLN A 338 -25.49 24.37 -21.02
C GLN A 338 -25.40 25.90 -21.03
N PHE A 339 -24.56 26.53 -21.86
CA PHE A 339 -24.57 27.99 -22.05
C PHE A 339 -25.91 28.53 -22.57
N ARG A 340 -26.63 27.75 -23.40
CA ARG A 340 -27.96 28.13 -23.90
C ARG A 340 -29.06 27.95 -22.85
N ILE A 341 -28.96 26.91 -22.02
CA ILE A 341 -29.94 26.61 -20.97
C ILE A 341 -29.72 27.48 -19.72
N ASN A 342 -28.47 27.74 -19.32
CA ASN A 342 -28.12 28.56 -18.16
C ASN A 342 -28.56 30.03 -18.30
N LYS A 343 -28.70 30.57 -19.52
CA LYS A 343 -29.29 31.91 -19.71
C LYS A 343 -30.77 31.98 -19.30
N VAL A 344 -31.47 30.83 -19.30
CA VAL A 344 -32.89 30.71 -18.93
C VAL A 344 -33.06 30.15 -17.51
N ALA A 345 -32.16 29.26 -17.06
CA ALA A 345 -32.23 28.58 -15.77
C ALA A 345 -31.58 29.32 -14.60
N ASN A 346 -30.59 30.21 -14.82
CA ASN A 346 -29.91 30.93 -13.73
C ASN A 346 -30.84 31.83 -12.90
N ASN A 347 -31.94 32.32 -13.47
CA ASN A 347 -32.92 33.03 -12.65
C ASN A 347 -33.60 32.07 -11.66
N ASN A 348 -34.00 30.87 -12.06
CA ASN A 348 -34.83 30.02 -11.21
C ASN A 348 -34.07 29.32 -10.07
N ILE A 349 -32.82 28.88 -10.27
CA ILE A 349 -32.05 28.21 -9.20
C ILE A 349 -31.57 29.20 -8.13
N ILE A 350 -31.16 30.41 -8.53
CA ILE A 350 -30.82 31.47 -7.58
C ILE A 350 -32.07 31.91 -6.80
N TYR A 351 -33.25 32.00 -7.44
CA TYR A 351 -34.49 32.28 -6.71
C TYR A 351 -34.86 31.17 -5.72
N VAL A 352 -34.68 29.89 -6.05
CA VAL A 352 -35.01 28.78 -5.12
C VAL A 352 -34.06 28.74 -3.92
N LEU A 353 -32.75 28.98 -4.12
CA LEU A 353 -31.79 29.06 -3.02
C LEU A 353 -31.99 30.30 -2.14
N VAL A 354 -32.29 31.47 -2.74
CA VAL A 354 -32.58 32.70 -1.99
C VAL A 354 -33.92 32.63 -1.25
N ILE A 355 -34.96 32.02 -1.85
CA ILE A 355 -36.25 31.78 -1.20
C ILE A 355 -36.08 30.78 -0.04
N GLY A 356 -35.31 29.71 -0.23
CA GLY A 356 -34.99 28.74 0.82
C GLY A 356 -34.27 29.38 2.02
N MET A 357 -33.29 30.26 1.77
CA MET A 357 -32.61 31.02 2.82
C MET A 357 -33.53 32.05 3.51
N LEU A 358 -34.43 32.71 2.77
CA LEU A 358 -35.40 33.63 3.34
C LEU A 358 -36.43 32.92 4.23
N PHE A 359 -36.87 31.71 3.88
CA PHE A 359 -37.73 30.88 4.73
C PHE A 359 -37.02 30.39 5.99
N ALA A 360 -35.73 30.02 5.89
CA ALA A 360 -34.94 29.64 7.05
C ALA A 360 -34.73 30.83 8.02
N ILE A 361 -34.47 32.04 7.51
CA ILE A 361 -34.33 33.26 8.30
C ILE A 361 -35.68 33.67 8.93
N ALA A 362 -36.78 33.57 8.19
CA ALA A 362 -38.12 33.85 8.71
C ALA A 362 -38.55 32.86 9.80
N ALA A 363 -38.24 31.57 9.64
CA ALA A 363 -38.50 30.54 10.65
C ALA A 363 -37.67 30.76 11.93
N PHE A 364 -36.38 31.12 11.79
CA PHE A 364 -35.51 31.45 12.93
C PHE A 364 -35.98 32.72 13.66
N GLY A 365 -36.43 33.74 12.90
CA GLY A 365 -37.05 34.95 13.45
C GLY A 365 -38.32 34.63 14.24
N PHE A 366 -39.22 33.84 13.68
CA PHE A 366 -40.50 33.47 14.31
C PHE A 366 -40.30 32.70 15.64
N VAL A 367 -39.37 31.74 15.67
CA VAL A 367 -39.03 30.99 16.90
C VAL A 367 -38.42 31.90 17.97
N ARG A 368 -37.55 32.86 17.57
CA ARG A 368 -36.91 33.79 18.51
C ARG A 368 -37.87 34.83 19.09
N PHE A 369 -38.82 35.33 18.30
CA PHE A 369 -39.86 36.27 18.79
C PHE A 369 -40.89 35.59 19.69
N ARG A 370 -41.27 34.34 19.41
CA ARG A 370 -42.17 33.57 20.30
C ARG A 370 -41.52 33.25 21.65
N LYS A 371 -40.20 32.99 21.67
CA LYS A 371 -39.46 32.74 22.92
C LYS A 371 -39.32 34.00 23.78
N LYS A 372 -39.26 35.20 23.19
CA LYS A 372 -39.26 36.48 23.95
C LYS A 372 -40.65 36.87 24.46
N ALA A 373 -41.72 36.53 23.75
CA ALA A 373 -43.10 36.83 24.18
C ALA A 373 -43.57 35.99 25.38
N ASN A 374 -42.97 34.81 25.61
CA ASN A 374 -43.30 33.93 26.74
C ASN A 374 -42.44 34.16 28.00
N VAL A 375 -41.63 35.23 28.04
CA VAL A 375 -40.79 35.62 29.21
C VAL A 375 -41.06 37.09 29.60
N ALA A 376 -42.27 37.59 29.33
CA ALA A 376 -42.74 38.90 29.79
C ALA A 376 -43.92 38.73 30.75
#